data_AF-A0A5C7JR20-F1
#
_entry.id   AF-A0A5C7JR20-F1
#
_cell.length_a   1.000
_cell.length_b   1.000
_cell.length_c   1.000
_cell.angle_alpha   90.00
_cell.angle_beta   90.00
_cell.angle_gamma   90.00
#
_symmetry.space_group_name_H-M   'P 1'
#
loop_
_entity.id
_entity.type
_entity.pdbx_description
1 polymer ?
#
loop_
_entity_poly.entity_id
_entity_poly.type
_entity_poly.pdbx_seq_one_letter_code
_entity_poly.pdbx_strand_id
1 'polypeptide(L)'
;MTLDQFTDFLNNFRKIQDSAHFLYKEVGIDLLESKHEIVTWASKMLDIAIEAKYGKQGLEWVEWFIFESGYGEGSPITGRKMEANDENGKPICYSIESLYEYLESNHKEK
;
A
#
# COMPACT_ATOMS: atom_id res chain seq x y z
N MET A 1 -8.57 -2.61 -13.32
CA MET A 1 -7.73 -3.56 -12.54
C MET A 1 -8.65 -4.57 -11.88
N THR A 2 -8.45 -5.87 -12.12
CA THR A 2 -9.14 -6.96 -11.38
C THR A 2 -8.55 -7.12 -9.98
N LEU A 3 -9.18 -7.93 -9.12
CA LEU A 3 -8.62 -8.28 -7.81
C LEU A 3 -7.21 -8.88 -7.95
N ASP A 4 -7.03 -9.87 -8.82
CA ASP A 4 -5.72 -10.50 -9.04
C ASP A 4 -4.64 -9.49 -9.45
N GLN A 5 -4.97 -8.59 -10.37
CA GLN A 5 -4.04 -7.54 -10.79
C GLN A 5 -3.71 -6.58 -9.65
N PHE A 6 -4.69 -6.24 -8.80
CA PHE A 6 -4.48 -5.36 -7.65
C PHE A 6 -3.61 -6.02 -6.58
N THR A 7 -3.88 -7.30 -6.30
CA THR A 7 -3.10 -8.12 -5.39
C THR A 7 -1.65 -8.26 -5.86
N ASP A 8 -1.44 -8.59 -7.14
CA ASP A 8 -0.10 -8.66 -7.72
C ASP A 8 0.61 -7.30 -7.66
N PHE A 9 -0.11 -6.21 -7.89
CA PHE A 9 0.46 -4.87 -7.87
C PHE A 9 0.97 -4.49 -6.48
N LEU A 10 0.14 -4.62 -5.44
CA LEU A 10 0.55 -4.32 -4.06
C LEU A 10 1.63 -5.26 -3.55
N ASN A 11 1.53 -6.56 -3.86
CA ASN A 11 2.56 -7.52 -3.46
C ASN A 11 3.91 -7.26 -4.13
N ASN A 12 3.93 -6.85 -5.39
CA ASN A 12 5.18 -6.50 -6.06
C ASN A 12 5.77 -5.20 -5.52
N PHE A 13 4.95 -4.21 -5.17
CA PHE A 13 5.43 -3.01 -4.48
C PHE A 13 6.04 -3.35 -3.11
N ARG A 14 5.36 -4.19 -2.31
CA ARG A 14 5.90 -4.71 -1.04
C ARG A 14 7.25 -5.39 -1.23
N LYS A 15 7.39 -6.26 -2.23
CA LYS A 15 8.68 -6.93 -2.54
C LYS A 15 9.79 -5.93 -2.88
N ILE A 16 9.49 -4.83 -3.57
CA ILE A 16 10.47 -3.77 -3.86
C ILE A 16 10.92 -3.12 -2.54
N GLN A 17 9.98 -2.76 -1.66
CA GLN A 17 10.30 -2.16 -0.36
C GLN A 17 11.15 -3.11 0.50
N ASP A 18 10.72 -4.37 0.64
CA ASP A 18 11.42 -5.38 1.43
C ASP A 18 12.84 -5.64 0.89
N SER A 19 12.99 -5.73 -0.44
CA SER A 19 14.29 -5.92 -1.09
C SER A 19 15.20 -4.72 -0.88
N ALA A 20 14.69 -3.49 -1.00
CA ALA A 20 15.46 -2.28 -0.74
C ALA A 20 15.91 -2.21 0.72
N HIS A 21 15.03 -2.57 1.66
CA HIS A 21 15.35 -2.64 3.08
C HIS A 21 16.44 -3.69 3.39
N PHE A 22 16.34 -4.87 2.78
CA PHE A 22 17.35 -5.91 2.88
C PHE A 22 18.71 -5.45 2.34
N LEU A 23 18.73 -4.87 1.13
CA LEU A 23 19.95 -4.37 0.51
C LEU A 23 20.63 -3.30 1.37
N TYR A 24 19.84 -2.41 1.96
CA TYR A 24 20.37 -1.41 2.87
C TYR A 24 20.95 -2.03 4.14
N LYS A 25 20.18 -2.86 4.85
CA LYS A 25 20.57 -3.40 6.17
C LYS A 25 21.67 -4.47 6.10
N GLU A 26 21.60 -5.37 5.13
CA GLU A 26 22.46 -6.56 5.08
C GLU A 26 23.65 -6.38 4.12
N VAL A 27 23.53 -5.52 3.12
CA VAL A 27 24.56 -5.33 2.06
C VAL A 27 25.18 -3.93 2.09
N GLY A 28 24.51 -2.93 2.66
CA GLY A 28 24.95 -1.54 2.67
C GLY A 28 24.70 -0.80 1.35
N ILE A 29 23.83 -1.32 0.46
CA ILE A 29 23.39 -0.62 -0.74
C ILE A 29 22.11 0.15 -0.41
N ASP A 30 22.23 1.47 -0.39
CA ASP A 30 21.10 2.35 -0.13
C ASP A 30 20.29 2.63 -1.42
N LEU A 31 19.09 2.06 -1.49
CA LEU A 31 18.08 2.38 -2.51
C LEU A 31 16.87 3.14 -1.93
N LEU A 32 16.89 3.40 -0.61
CA LEU A 32 15.81 4.04 0.14
C LEU A 32 15.99 5.56 0.22
N GLU A 33 17.21 6.01 0.55
CA GLU A 33 17.55 7.40 0.84
C GLU A 33 18.72 7.93 -0.02
N SER A 34 19.11 7.19 -1.07
CA SER A 34 20.19 7.62 -1.96
C SER A 34 19.74 8.66 -2.98
N LYS A 35 20.71 9.31 -3.64
CA LYS A 35 20.48 10.19 -4.80
C LYS A 35 19.72 9.53 -5.96
N HIS A 36 19.69 8.20 -5.96
CA HIS A 36 18.93 7.39 -6.91
C HIS A 36 17.72 6.81 -6.16
N GLU A 37 16.68 7.63 -6.06
CA GLU A 37 15.45 7.39 -5.30
C GLU A 37 14.54 6.32 -5.95
N ILE A 38 15.07 5.12 -6.20
CA ILE A 38 14.36 4.06 -6.94
C ILE A 38 13.04 3.68 -6.24
N VAL A 39 13.05 3.58 -4.92
CA VAL A 39 11.85 3.28 -4.13
C VAL A 39 10.83 4.41 -4.24
N THR A 40 11.27 5.67 -4.27
CA THR A 40 10.40 6.84 -4.51
C THR A 40 9.75 6.78 -5.89
N TRP A 41 10.48 6.39 -6.92
CA TRP A 41 9.88 6.22 -8.26
C TRP A 41 8.89 5.06 -8.31
N ALA A 42 9.18 3.96 -7.63
CA ALA A 42 8.23 2.86 -7.49
C ALA A 42 6.94 3.30 -6.76
N SER A 43 7.07 4.10 -5.70
CA SER A 43 5.93 4.68 -4.99
C SER A 43 5.11 5.58 -5.91
N LYS A 44 5.76 6.50 -6.65
CA LYS A 44 5.05 7.37 -7.60
C LYS A 44 4.30 6.59 -8.68
N MET A 45 4.84 5.46 -9.15
CA MET A 45 4.14 4.61 -10.11
C MET A 45 2.91 3.93 -9.49
N LEU A 46 2.99 3.52 -8.22
CA LEU A 46 1.83 3.07 -7.44
C LEU A 46 0.80 4.19 -7.35
N ASP A 47 1.20 5.38 -6.90
CA ASP A 47 0.32 6.52 -6.66
C ASP A 47 -0.46 6.89 -7.93
N ILE A 48 0.24 7.03 -9.06
CA ILE A 48 -0.37 7.33 -10.37
C ILE A 48 -1.38 6.25 -10.78
N ALA A 49 -1.02 4.97 -10.63
CA ALA A 49 -1.89 3.87 -11.06
C ALA A 49 -3.15 3.74 -10.18
N ILE A 50 -3.03 4.00 -8.88
CA ILE A 50 -4.14 3.97 -7.93
C ILE A 50 -5.01 5.21 -8.08
N GLU A 51 -4.44 6.42 -8.11
CA GLU A 51 -5.17 7.67 -8.29
C GLU A 51 -5.94 7.68 -9.61
N ALA A 52 -5.35 7.21 -10.70
CA ALA A 52 -6.03 7.14 -12.00
C ALA A 52 -7.25 6.21 -12.03
N LYS A 53 -7.38 5.29 -11.06
CA LYS A 53 -8.50 4.35 -10.98
C LYS A 53 -9.50 4.71 -9.88
N TYR A 54 -9.01 5.18 -8.74
CA TYR A 54 -9.78 5.36 -7.51
C TYR A 54 -9.80 6.81 -7.00
N GLY A 55 -9.22 7.74 -7.75
CA GLY A 55 -9.06 9.13 -7.35
C GLY A 55 -8.17 9.29 -6.12
N LYS A 56 -8.05 10.56 -5.67
CA LYS A 56 -7.18 10.94 -4.54
C LYS A 56 -7.57 10.27 -3.22
N GLN A 57 -8.86 10.22 -2.92
CA GLN A 57 -9.33 9.58 -1.69
C GLN A 57 -9.07 8.07 -1.68
N GLY A 58 -9.19 7.41 -2.84
CA GLY A 58 -8.82 6.00 -2.96
C GLY A 58 -7.32 5.78 -2.76
N LEU A 59 -6.49 6.68 -3.27
CA LEU A 59 -5.04 6.67 -3.02
C LEU A 59 -4.72 6.82 -1.53
N GLU A 60 -5.33 7.78 -0.83
CA GLU A 60 -5.13 7.99 0.62
C GLU A 60 -5.40 6.70 1.42
N TRP A 61 -6.42 5.92 1.04
CA TRP A 61 -6.70 4.62 1.68
C TRP A 61 -5.64 3.55 1.39
N VAL A 62 -5.09 3.52 0.18
CA VAL A 62 -3.99 2.61 -0.17
C VAL A 62 -2.72 2.98 0.57
N GLU A 63 -2.38 4.27 0.64
CA GLU A 63 -1.24 4.78 1.39
C GLU A 63 -1.36 4.44 2.88
N TRP A 64 -2.52 4.72 3.47
CA TRP A 64 -2.81 4.35 4.86
C TRP A 64 -2.63 2.84 5.09
N PHE A 65 -3.17 2.02 4.21
CA PHE A 65 -3.06 0.56 4.32
C PHE A 65 -1.60 0.07 4.24
N ILE A 66 -0.79 0.66 3.37
CA ILE A 66 0.62 0.27 3.22
C ILE A 66 1.44 0.76 4.42
N PHE A 67 1.35 2.04 4.76
CA PHE A 67 2.31 2.69 5.66
C PHE A 67 1.86 2.71 7.12
N GLU A 68 0.56 2.81 7.39
CA GLU A 68 0.05 2.84 8.76
C GLU A 68 -0.37 1.46 9.26
N SER A 69 -1.08 0.68 8.45
CA SER A 69 -1.54 -0.67 8.85
C SER A 69 -0.55 -1.79 8.53
N GLY A 70 0.51 -1.50 7.76
CA GLY A 70 1.50 -2.51 7.39
C GLY A 70 0.89 -3.65 6.59
N TYR A 71 0.10 -3.31 5.56
CA TYR A 71 -0.65 -4.26 4.75
C TYR A 71 -1.68 -5.08 5.57
N GLY A 72 -2.23 -4.49 6.63
CA GLY A 72 -3.19 -5.14 7.54
C GLY A 72 -2.55 -6.02 8.62
N GLU A 73 -1.23 -6.15 8.65
CA GLU A 73 -0.50 -6.99 9.62
C GLU A 73 -0.20 -6.26 10.93
N GLY A 74 -0.23 -4.92 10.91
CA GLY A 74 0.10 -4.05 12.03
C GLY A 74 1.12 -2.99 11.62
N SER A 75 1.07 -1.84 12.29
CA SER A 75 1.92 -0.69 11.99
C SER A 75 3.40 -1.06 12.06
N PRO A 76 4.17 -0.88 10.96
CA PRO A 76 5.61 -1.13 10.96
C PRO A 76 6.37 -0.20 11.93
N ILE A 77 5.75 0.94 12.29
CA ILE A 77 6.34 1.97 13.15
C ILE A 77 6.03 1.69 14.63
N THR A 78 4.77 1.39 14.95
CA THR A 78 4.31 1.30 16.34
C THR A 78 4.10 -0.13 16.83
N GLY A 79 4.07 -1.12 15.92
CA GLY A 79 3.71 -2.50 16.20
C GLY A 79 2.25 -2.71 16.59
N ARG A 80 1.42 -1.65 16.59
CA ARG A 80 -0.01 -1.74 16.91
C ARG A 80 -0.80 -2.13 15.67
N LYS A 81 -1.82 -2.96 15.87
CA LYS A 81 -2.80 -3.25 14.83
C LYS A 81 -3.62 -2.00 14.57
N MET A 82 -3.51 -1.44 13.37
CA MET A 82 -4.34 -0.33 12.91
C MET A 82 -5.53 -0.93 12.17
N GLU A 83 -6.74 -0.66 12.65
CA GLU A 83 -7.97 -1.23 12.12
C GLU A 83 -8.89 -0.10 11.66
N ALA A 84 -9.53 -0.30 10.52
CA ALA A 84 -10.60 0.55 10.03
C ALA A 84 -11.92 -0.20 10.13
N ASN A 85 -12.98 0.49 10.52
CA ASN A 85 -14.33 -0.05 10.57
C ASN A 85 -15.27 0.85 9.78
N ASP A 86 -16.32 0.28 9.19
CA ASP A 86 -17.42 1.03 8.60
C ASP A 86 -18.31 1.69 9.67
N GLU A 87 -19.34 2.40 9.22
CA GLU A 87 -20.33 3.06 10.08
C GLU A 87 -21.09 2.11 11.03
N ASN A 88 -21.11 0.81 10.71
CA ASN A 88 -21.76 -0.24 11.50
C ASN A 88 -20.77 -0.97 12.43
N GLY A 89 -19.50 -0.55 12.44
CA GLY A 89 -18.45 -1.19 13.23
C GLY A 89 -17.92 -2.49 12.64
N LYS A 90 -18.20 -2.79 11.36
CA LYS A 90 -17.63 -3.95 10.67
C LYS A 90 -16.22 -3.62 10.16
N PRO A 91 -15.23 -4.51 10.33
CA PRO A 91 -13.88 -4.26 9.87
C PRO A 91 -13.82 -4.16 8.35
N ILE A 92 -13.04 -3.19 7.88
CA ILE A 92 -12.71 -2.93 6.47
C ILE A 92 -11.19 -2.80 6.33
N CYS A 93 -10.68 -2.99 5.11
CA CYS A 93 -9.27 -2.75 4.79
C CYS A 93 -8.27 -3.49 5.71
N TYR A 94 -8.59 -4.70 6.15
CA TYR A 94 -7.76 -5.54 7.01
C TYR A 94 -6.94 -6.58 6.23
N SER A 95 -7.14 -6.66 4.91
CA SER A 95 -6.41 -7.48 3.95
C SER A 95 -6.42 -6.77 2.59
N ILE A 96 -5.57 -7.21 1.66
CA ILE A 96 -5.56 -6.66 0.29
C ILE A 96 -6.93 -6.82 -0.39
N GLU A 97 -7.59 -7.96 -0.20
CA GLU A 97 -8.91 -8.24 -0.76
C GLU A 97 -9.98 -7.30 -0.18
N SER A 98 -10.02 -7.13 1.14
CA SER A 98 -11.00 -6.23 1.78
C SER A 98 -10.75 -4.76 1.45
N LEU A 99 -9.49 -4.36 1.24
CA LEU A 99 -9.15 -3.04 0.70
C LEU A 99 -9.68 -2.88 -0.72
N TYR A 100 -9.46 -3.86 -1.60
CA TYR A 100 -9.96 -3.82 -2.97
C TYR A 100 -11.49 -3.71 -3.02
N GLU A 101 -12.20 -4.53 -2.23
CA GLU A 101 -13.66 -4.49 -2.13
C GLU A 101 -14.16 -3.11 -1.67
N TYR A 102 -13.48 -2.52 -0.69
CA TYR A 102 -13.78 -1.17 -0.21
C TYR A 102 -13.58 -0.11 -1.29
N LEU A 103 -12.44 -0.14 -2.00
CA LEU A 103 -12.13 0.79 -3.08
C LEU A 103 -13.11 0.68 -4.25
N GLU A 104 -13.44 -0.54 -4.68
CA GLU A 104 -14.41 -0.76 -5.76
C GLU A 104 -15.80 -0.25 -5.42
N SER A 105 -16.18 -0.31 -4.13
CA SER A 105 -17.52 0.10 -3.68
C SER A 105 -17.64 1.61 -3.45
N ASN A 106 -16.56 2.26 -3.00
CA ASN A 106 -16.63 3.64 -2.48
C ASN A 106 -15.84 4.66 -3.31
N HIS A 107 -14.81 4.22 -4.05
CA HIS A 107 -13.83 5.13 -4.66
C HIS A 107 -13.64 4.92 -6.16
N LYS A 108 -14.32 3.94 -6.75
CA LYS A 108 -14.27 3.73 -8.20
C LYS A 108 -14.83 4.96 -8.92
N GLU A 109 -13.99 5.62 -9.71
CA GLU A 109 -14.45 6.70 -10.58
C GLU A 109 -15.48 6.14 -11.57
N LYS A 110 -16.60 6.87 -11.74
CA LYS A 110 -17.70 6.48 -12.65
C LYS A 110 -17.39 6.84 -14.10
#